data_AF-A0AA38FG68-F1
#
_entry.id   AF-A0AA38FG68-F1
#
_cell.length_a   1.000
_cell.length_b   1.000
_cell.length_c   1.000
_cell.angle_alpha   90.00
_cell.angle_beta   90.00
_cell.angle_gamma   90.00
#
_symmetry.space_group_name_H-M   'P 1'
#
loop_
_entity.id
_entity.type
_entity.pdbx_description
1 polymer ?
#
loop_
_entity_poly.entity_id
_entity_poly.type
_entity_poly.pdbx_seq_one_letter_code
_entity_poly.pdbx_strand_id
1 'polypeptide(L)' 'MYSYASAHTVSAILMQENGEGIEAPIAFMSCPLKEHELKMSQIENHAYAVVRAVKHF' A
#
# COMPACT_ATOMS: atom_id res chain seq x y z
N MET A 1 4.52 1.56 8.42
CA MET A 1 3.91 1.50 7.07
C MET A 1 2.56 0.82 7.17
N TYR A 2 1.53 1.40 6.56
CA TYR A 2 0.19 0.81 6.46
C TYR A 2 -0.16 0.54 5.00
N SER A 3 -0.77 -0.60 4.70
CA SER A 3 -1.24 -0.96 3.35
C SER A 3 -2.72 -1.28 3.37
N TYR A 4 -3.40 -0.94 2.28
CA TYR A 4 -4.82 -1.18 2.07
C TYR A 4 -5.04 -1.76 0.68
N ALA A 5 -6.00 -2.67 0.55
CA ALA A 5 -6.42 -3.18 -0.73
C ALA A 5 -7.95 -3.24 -0.81
N SER A 6 -8.48 -2.83 -1.96
CA SER A 6 -9.88 -3.01 -2.35
C SER A 6 -9.96 -3.94 -3.57
N ALA A 7 -11.17 -4.16 -4.08
CA ALA A 7 -11.38 -4.94 -5.29
C ALA A 7 -10.70 -4.31 -6.53
N HIS A 8 -10.38 -3.02 -6.51
CA HIS A 8 -9.95 -2.28 -7.71
C HIS A 8 -8.67 -1.46 -7.51
N THR A 9 -8.20 -1.30 -6.28
CA THR A 9 -7.09 -0.41 -5.97
C THR A 9 -6.27 -0.98 -4.81
N VAL A 10 -4.96 -0.78 -4.87
CA VAL A 10 -4.06 -0.98 -3.73
C VAL A 10 -3.42 0.34 -3.35
N SER A 11 -3.29 0.59 -2.06
CA SER A 11 -2.76 1.84 -1.51
C SER A 11 -1.85 1.56 -0.32
N ALA A 12 -0.91 2.46 -0.05
CA ALA A 12 -0.06 2.38 1.11
C ALA A 12 0.40 3.75 1.60
N ILE A 13 0.69 3.84 2.89
CA ILE A 13 1.22 5.03 3.56
C ILE A 13 2.53 4.62 4.24
N LEU A 14 3.61 5.28 3.87
CA LEU A 14 4.88 5.18 4.58
C LEU A 14 4.87 6.18 5.73
N MET A 15 5.15 5.67 6.92
CA MET A 15 5.20 6.43 8.16
C MET A 15 6.63 6.44 8.66
N GLN A 16 7.08 7.56 9.20
CA GLN A 16 8.37 7.70 9.85
C GLN A 16 8.23 8.58 11.10
N GLU A 17 8.97 8.25 12.15
CA GLU A 17 9.08 9.08 13.33
C GLU A 17 9.82 10.38 13.00
N ASN A 18 9.24 11.52 13.38
CA ASN A 18 9.87 12.83 13.22
C ASN A 18 10.83 13.13 14.39
N GLY A 19 11.49 14.30 14.37
CA GLY A 19 12.40 14.72 15.46
C GLY A 19 11.75 14.93 16.83
N GLU A 20 10.41 14.86 16.92
CA GLU A 20 9.64 14.99 18.16
C GLU A 20 9.12 13.64 18.67
N GLY A 21 9.51 12.53 18.03
CA GLY A 21 9.04 11.19 18.39
C GLY A 21 7.64 10.85 17.89
N ILE A 22 7.09 11.65 16.98
CA ILE A 22 5.73 11.48 16.45
C ILE A 22 5.81 10.72 15.13
N GLU A 23 5.09 9.61 15.03
CA GLU A 23 4.94 8.86 13.79
C GLU A 23 4.07 9.66 12.80
N ALA A 24 4.67 10.11 11.69
CA ALA A 24 4.00 10.94 10.69
C ALA A 24 4.12 10.33 9.28
N PRO A 25 3.12 10.53 8.40
CA PRO A 25 3.20 10.06 7.02
C PRO A 25 4.24 10.87 6.24
N ILE A 26 5.13 10.18 5.54
CA ILE A 26 6.18 10.79 4.72
C ILE A 26 6.00 10.51 3.22
N ALA A 27 5.24 9.47 2.86
CA ALA A 27 4.94 9.16 1.46
C ALA A 27 3.63 8.38 1.33
N PHE A 28 2.99 8.53 0.17
CA PHE A 28 1.70 7.91 -0.16
C PHE A 28 1.80 7.19 -1.50
N MET A 29 1.22 6.00 -1.58
CA MET A 29 1.08 5.22 -2.80
C MET A 29 -0.40 4.90 -3.02
N SER A 30 -0.88 5.04 -4.25
CA SER A 30 -2.18 4.55 -4.69
C SER A 30 -2.07 4.06 -6.12
N CYS A 31 -2.53 2.85 -6.39
CA CYS A 31 -2.47 2.29 -7.73
C CYS A 31 -3.71 1.45 -8.06
N PRO A 32 -4.39 1.73 -9.19
CA PRO A 32 -5.46 0.86 -9.66
C PRO A 32 -4.91 -0.51 -10.06
N LEU A 33 -5.70 -1.54 -9.78
CA LEU A 33 -5.43 -2.91 -10.20
C LEU A 33 -5.72 -3.06 -11.70
N LYS A 34 -4.82 -3.72 -12.42
CA LYS A 34 -4.97 -4.07 -13.84
C LYS A 34 -5.83 -5.32 -14.00
N GLU A 35 -6.33 -5.59 -15.22
CA GLU A 35 -7.27 -6.70 -15.50
C GLU A 35 -6.84 -8.07 -14.96
N HIS A 36 -5.54 -8.38 -14.96
CA HIS A 36 -5.02 -9.64 -14.39
C HIS A 36 -5.00 -9.64 -12.87
N GLU A 37 -4.85 -8.47 -12.25
CA GLU A 37 -4.82 -8.27 -10.79
C GLU A 37 -6.24 -8.21 -10.20
N LEU A 38 -7.26 -7.84 -10.99
CA LEU A 38 -8.67 -7.87 -10.58
C LEU A 38 -9.22 -9.28 -10.28
N LYS A 39 -8.51 -10.33 -10.73
CA LYS A 39 -8.90 -11.74 -10.51
C LYS A 39 -8.37 -12.31 -9.19
N MET A 40 -7.49 -11.58 -8.50
CA MET A 40 -6.89 -12.00 -7.24
C MET A 40 -7.93 -11.98 -6.12
N SER A 41 -7.81 -12.92 -5.19
CA SER A 41 -8.58 -12.92 -3.95
C SER A 41 -8.24 -11.69 -3.10
N GLN A 42 -9.11 -11.36 -2.13
CA GLN A 42 -8.84 -10.23 -1.22
C GLN A 42 -7.52 -10.38 -0.44
N ILE A 43 -7.15 -11.60 -0.07
CA ILE A 43 -5.89 -11.86 0.66
C ILE A 43 -4.69 -11.63 -0.26
N GLU A 44 -4.75 -12.13 -1.50
CA GLU A 44 -3.70 -11.90 -2.50
C GLU A 44 -3.56 -10.40 -2.81
N ASN A 45 -4.66 -9.66 -2.89
CA ASN A 45 -4.62 -8.21 -3.07
C ASN A 45 -3.95 -7.47 -1.91
N HIS A 46 -4.18 -7.91 -0.66
CA HIS A 46 -3.48 -7.34 0.50
C HIS A 46 -1.98 -7.65 0.45
N ALA A 47 -1.58 -8.89 0.13
CA ALA A 47 -0.18 -9.25 -0.02
C ALA A 47 0.49 -8.47 -1.17
N TYR A 48 -0.23 -8.30 -2.28
CA TYR A 48 0.23 -7.52 -3.43
C TYR A 48 0.41 -6.04 -3.08
N ALA A 49 -0.50 -5.45 -2.30
CA ALA A 49 -0.38 -4.07 -1.82
C ALA A 49 0.92 -3.85 -1.03
N VAL A 50 1.30 -4.80 -0.16
CA VAL A 50 2.55 -4.75 0.60
C VAL A 50 3.77 -4.85 -0.32
N VAL A 51 3.82 -5.85 -1.20
CA VAL A 51 4.95 -6.04 -2.13
C VAL A 51 5.14 -4.81 -3.01
N ARG A 52 4.04 -4.22 -3.47
CA ARG A 52 4.08 -3.04 -4.33
C ARG A 52 4.52 -1.79 -3.57
N ALA A 53 4.05 -1.60 -2.34
CA ALA A 53 4.48 -0.50 -1.47
C ALA A 53 5.99 -0.54 -1.21
N VAL A 54 6.53 -1.73 -0.90
CA VAL A 54 7.98 -1.95 -0.68
C VAL A 54 8.80 -1.70 -1.95
N LYS A 55 8.23 -1.91 -3.14
CA LYS A 55 8.90 -1.60 -4.42
C LYS A 55 8.78 -0.13 -4.83
N HIS A 56 7.82 0.59 -4.28
CA HIS A 56 7.52 1.97 -4.66
C HIS A 56 8.30 2.98 -3.81
N PHE A 57 8.37 2.75 -2.50
CA PHE A 57 9.17 3.53 -1.57
C PHE A 57 10.62 3.05 -1.56
#